data_AF-A0A9X4RL82-F1
#
_entry.id   AF-A0A9X4RL82-F1
#
_cell.length_a   1.000
_cell.length_b   1.000
_cell.length_c   1.000
_cell.angle_alpha   90.00
_cell.angle_beta   90.00
_cell.angle_gamma   90.00
#
_symmetry.space_group_name_H-M   'P 1'
#
loop_
_entity.id
_entity.type
_entity.pdbx_description
1 polymer ?
#
loop_
_entity_poly.entity_id
_entity_poly.type
_entity_poly.pdbx_seq_one_letter_code
_entity_poly.pdbx_strand_id
1 'polypeptide(L)' 'MEIEIWMKRKGFTVVGIQRALEFANHGTVSNTLAGRKHNRKVLQYLLTKGCPARYLDLPEDMREAA' A
#
# COMPACT_ATOMS: atom_id res chain seq x y z
N MET A 1 -9.24 -4.86 4.79
CA MET A 1 -9.09 -6.34 4.75
C MET A 1 -8.80 -6.89 3.34
N GLU A 2 -9.39 -6.36 2.26
CA GLU A 2 -9.14 -6.86 0.89
C GLU A 2 -7.69 -6.71 0.43
N ILE A 3 -7.04 -5.61 0.79
CA ILE A 3 -5.62 -5.38 0.49
C ILE A 3 -4.69 -6.40 1.14
N GLU A 4 -4.96 -6.80 2.38
CA GLU A 4 -4.17 -7.80 3.09
C GLU A 4 -4.30 -9.19 2.44
N ILE A 5 -5.51 -9.51 1.97
CA ILE A 5 -5.76 -10.75 1.22
C ILE A 5 -5.01 -10.72 -0.12
N TRP A 6 -5.06 -9.61 -0.85
CA TRP A 6 -4.31 -9.44 -2.10
C TRP A 6 -2.80 -9.57 -1.87
N MET A 7 -2.28 -8.93 -0.82
CA MET A 7 -0.87 -9.03 -0.44
C MET A 7 -0.46 -10.47 -0.15
N LYS A 8 -1.23 -11.19 0.67
CA LYS A 8 -0.98 -12.62 0.96
C LYS A 8 -0.98 -13.48 -0.30
N ARG A 9 -1.95 -13.29 -1.21
CA ARG A 9 -2.03 -14.02 -2.49
C ARG A 9 -0.84 -13.76 -3.40
N LYS A 10 -0.22 -12.58 -3.31
CA LYS A 10 0.95 -12.18 -4.10
C LYS A 10 2.29 -12.41 -3.36
N GLY A 11 2.26 -12.91 -2.13
CA GLY A 11 3.47 -13.11 -1.32
C GLY A 11 4.09 -11.81 -0.79
N PHE A 12 3.35 -10.70 -0.80
CA PHE A 12 3.82 -9.45 -0.20
C PHE A 12 3.60 -9.43 1.30
N THR A 13 4.59 -8.93 2.02
CA THR A 13 4.52 -8.70 3.47
C THR A 13 4.77 -7.23 3.77
N VAL A 14 4.23 -6.76 4.90
CA VAL A 14 4.46 -5.37 5.36
C VAL A 14 5.95 -5.09 5.51
N VAL A 15 6.71 -6.03 6.08
CA VAL A 15 8.18 -5.94 6.22
C VAL A 15 8.86 -5.93 4.86
N GLY A 16 8.40 -6.75 3.91
CA GLY A 16 8.94 -6.76 2.54
C GLY A 16 8.76 -5.41 1.85
N ILE A 17 7.58 -4.80 1.96
CA ILE A 17 7.31 -3.46 1.41
C ILE A 17 8.14 -2.40 2.14
N GLN A 18 8.23 -2.47 3.47
CA GLN A 18 9.06 -1.56 4.26
C GLN A 18 10.53 -1.61 3.82
N ARG A 19 11.08 -2.80 3.60
CA ARG A 19 12.45 -2.98 3.11
C ARG A 19 12.61 -2.48 1.67
N ALA A 20 11.66 -2.78 0.79
CA ALA A 20 11.69 -2.34 -0.61
C ALA A 20 11.61 -0.80 -0.76
N LEU A 21 11.01 -0.12 0.20
CA LEU A 21 10.87 1.33 0.24
C LEU A 21 11.82 2.03 1.23
N GLU A 22 12.74 1.26 1.82
CA GLU A 22 13.75 1.74 2.77
C GLU A 22 13.19 2.58 3.92
N PHE A 23 11.96 2.25 4.38
CA PHE A 23 11.38 2.94 5.53
C PHE A 23 12.06 2.49 6.82
N ALA A 24 12.29 3.44 7.73
CA ALA A 24 12.89 3.16 9.04
C ALA A 24 12.02 2.23 9.91
N ASN A 25 10.70 2.23 9.71
CA ASN A 25 9.77 1.35 10.43
C ASN A 25 8.65 0.83 9.53
N HIS A 26 8.09 -0.32 9.92
CA HIS A 26 6.95 -0.93 9.24
C HIS A 26 5.62 -0.21 9.55
N GLY A 27 5.58 0.64 10.59
CA GLY A 27 4.40 1.39 10.99
C GLY A 27 3.87 2.31 9.91
N THR A 28 4.75 2.89 9.08
CA THR A 28 4.34 3.70 7.92
C THR A 28 3.52 2.89 6.92
N VAL A 29 3.96 1.67 6.61
CA VAL A 29 3.24 0.76 5.70
C VAL A 29 1.94 0.30 6.35
N SER A 30 1.97 -0.17 7.59
CA SER A 30 0.77 -0.63 8.31
C SER A 30 -0.31 0.45 8.42
N ASN A 31 0.06 1.69 8.76
CA ASN A 31 -0.89 2.80 8.84
C ASN A 31 -1.47 3.18 7.48
N THR A 32 -0.71 2.98 6.40
CA THR A 32 -1.21 3.20 5.03
C THR A 32 -2.19 2.11 4.61
N LEU A 33 -1.87 0.85 4.87
CA LEU A 33 -2.77 -0.28 4.57
C LEU A 33 -4.07 -0.23 5.40
N ALA A 34 -3.99 0.34 6.61
CA ALA A 34 -5.14 0.53 7.49
C ALA A 34 -5.95 1.81 7.19
N GLY A 35 -5.59 2.60 6.16
CA GLY A 35 -6.26 3.86 5.83
C GLY A 35 -6.09 4.98 6.87
N ARG A 36 -5.20 4.81 7.86
CA ARG A 36 -4.96 5.79 8.92
C ARG A 36 -4.05 6.92 8.49
N LYS A 37 -3.15 6.66 7.54
CA LYS A 37 -2.19 7.64 7.03
C LYS A 37 -1.88 7.39 5.57
N HIS A 38 -2.03 8.40 4.73
CA HIS A 38 -1.88 8.25 3.30
C HIS A 38 -0.43 8.50 2.93
N ASN A 39 0.32 7.44 2.63
CA ASN A 39 1.70 7.56 2.16
C ASN A 39 1.76 7.32 0.64
N ARG A 40 1.99 8.40 -0.12
CA ARG A 40 2.04 8.33 -1.60
C ARG A 40 3.05 7.30 -2.12
N LYS A 41 4.21 7.13 -1.46
CA LYS A 41 5.23 6.12 -1.88
C LYS A 41 4.72 4.70 -1.70
N VAL A 42 4.06 4.39 -0.59
CA VAL A 42 3.48 3.06 -0.34
C VAL A 42 2.36 2.76 -1.33
N LEU A 43 1.45 3.73 -1.53
CA LEU A 43 0.33 3.59 -2.45
C LEU A 43 0.82 3.40 -3.89
N GLN A 44 1.76 4.24 -4.34
CA GLN A 44 2.36 4.13 -5.67
C GLN A 44 3.12 2.82 -5.86
N TYR A 45 3.87 2.36 -4.85
CA TYR A 45 4.54 1.06 -4.91
C TYR A 45 3.52 -0.08 -5.11
N LEU A 46 2.42 -0.07 -4.35
CA LEU A 46 1.38 -1.08 -4.47
C LEU A 46 0.69 -1.03 -5.83
N LEU A 47 0.39 0.15 -6.37
CA LEU A 47 -0.14 0.34 -7.72
C LEU A 47 0.82 -0.22 -8.79
N THR A 48 2.11 0.11 -8.71
CA THR A 48 3.14 -0.41 -9.64
C THR A 48 3.27 -1.94 -9.56
N LYS A 49 2.99 -2.56 -8.41
CA LYS A 49 2.94 -4.03 -8.26
C LYS A 49 1.62 -4.65 -8.74
N GLY A 50 0.69 -3.86 -9.26
CA GLY A 50 -0.60 -4.30 -9.78
C GLY A 50 -1.66 -4.47 -8.69
N CYS A 51 -1.52 -3.78 -7.56
CA CYS A 51 -2.59 -3.71 -6.55
C CYS A 51 -3.74 -2.88 -7.13
N PRO A 52 -4.97 -3.41 -7.18
CA PRO A 52 -6.12 -2.64 -7.63
C PRO A 52 -6.32 -1.39 -6.75
N ALA A 53 -6.47 -0.24 -7.40
CA ALA A 53 -6.76 1.05 -6.77
C ALA A 53 -7.99 1.02 -5.84
N ARG A 54 -8.94 0.11 -6.08
CA ARG A 54 -10.12 -0.10 -5.22
C ARG A 54 -9.81 -0.73 -3.85
N TYR A 55 -8.70 -1.45 -3.71
CA TYR A 55 -8.31 -2.08 -2.44
C TYR A 55 -7.46 -1.15 -1.57
N LEU A 56 -6.79 -0.22 -2.23
CA LEU A 56 -6.14 0.91 -1.60
C LEU A 56 -7.27 1.90 -1.33
N ASP A 57 -7.58 2.20 -0.08
CA ASP A 57 -8.56 3.26 0.24
C ASP A 57 -7.95 4.62 -0.15
N LEU A 58 -7.83 4.84 -1.46
CA LEU A 58 -7.09 5.94 -2.03
C LEU A 58 -7.86 7.22 -1.69
N PRO A 59 -7.15 8.26 -1.21
CA PRO A 59 -7.77 9.57 -1.06
C PRO A 59 -8.27 10.02 -2.44
N GLU A 60 -9.33 10.81 -2.47
CA GLU A 60 -9.95 11.26 -3.72
C GLU A 60 -8.94 11.94 -4.68
N ASP A 61 -7.94 12.63 -4.13
CA ASP A 61 -6.78 13.24 -4.85
C ASP A 61 -5.96 12.25 -5.71
N MET A 62 -6.03 10.95 -5.44
CA MET A 62 -5.34 9.90 -6.20
C MET A 62 -6.24 9.12 -7.15
N ARG A 63 -7.57 9.34 -7.15
CA ARG A 63 -8.49 8.68 -8.07
C ARG A 63 -8.46 9.27 -9.49
N GLU A 64 -7.98 10.49 -9.67
CA GLU A 64 -7.99 11.19 -10.98
C GLU A 64 -6.72 10.98 -11.83
N ALA A 65 -5.75 10.19 -11.36
CA ALA A 65 -4.55 9.84 -12.14
C ALA A 65 -4.63 8.39 -12.64
N ALA A 66 -5.60 8.09 -13.50
CA ALA A 66 -5.71 6.80 -14.20
C ALA A 66 -5.97 7.01 -15.69
#